data_AF-A0A1G4TUC0-F1
#
_entry.id   AF-A0A1G4TUC0-F1
#
_cell.length_a   1.000
_cell.length_b   1.000
_cell.length_c   1.000
_cell.angle_alpha   90.00
_cell.angle_beta   90.00
_cell.angle_gamma   90.00
#
_symmetry.space_group_name_H-M   'P 1'
#
loop_
_entity.id
_entity.type
_entity.pdbx_description
1 polymer ?
#
loop_
_entity_poly.entity_id
_entity_poly.type
_entity_poly.pdbx_seq_one_letter_code
_entity_poly.pdbx_strand_id
1 'polypeptide(L)'
;MLRGADLLDSTPRQLVLYELLEAAPPSFCHVPLLYTPEGGRLSKRDRSLSLAALRAAGVPPERLIGCLAYVAGLLDHPEPAKAAELIPLFSLERLSGERVALNRETLGLLTDSV
;
A
#
# COMPACT_ATOMS: atom_id res chain seq x y z
N MET A 1 -0.58 -15.33 -3.00
CA MET A 1 -1.65 -14.35 -2.73
C MET A 1 -1.05 -13.17 -1.98
N LEU A 2 -0.97 -12.01 -2.65
CA LEU A 2 -0.55 -10.75 -2.06
C LEU A 2 -1.81 -9.96 -1.67
N ARG A 3 -1.94 -9.55 -0.40
CA ARG A 3 -3.12 -8.83 0.12
C ARG A 3 -2.78 -8.03 1.39
N GLY A 4 -3.68 -7.17 1.85
CA GLY A 4 -3.47 -6.40 3.09
C GLY A 4 -3.39 -7.26 4.36
N ALA A 5 -2.65 -6.77 5.35
CA ALA A 5 -2.48 -7.40 6.66
C ALA A 5 -3.77 -7.46 7.51
N ASP A 6 -4.80 -6.70 7.15
CA ASP A 6 -6.15 -6.82 7.71
C ASP A 6 -6.77 -8.21 7.47
N LEU A 7 -6.26 -8.97 6.50
CA LEU A 7 -6.72 -10.33 6.20
C LEU A 7 -5.84 -11.43 6.82
N LEU A 8 -4.80 -11.09 7.58
CA LEU A 8 -3.88 -12.05 8.20
C LEU A 8 -4.64 -13.09 9.03
N ASP A 9 -5.53 -12.64 9.90
CA ASP A 9 -6.30 -13.49 10.83
C ASP A 9 -7.28 -14.44 10.12
N SER A 10 -7.58 -14.17 8.84
CA SER A 10 -8.41 -15.07 8.02
C SER A 10 -7.60 -16.25 7.46
N THR A 11 -6.27 -16.16 7.42
CA THR A 11 -5.39 -17.16 6.80
C THR A 11 -5.48 -18.53 7.46
N PRO A 12 -5.48 -18.68 8.80
CA PRO A 12 -5.61 -20.00 9.42
C PRO A 12 -6.90 -20.73 9.02
N ARG A 13 -8.02 -20.01 8.94
CA ARG A 13 -9.31 -20.57 8.50
C ARG A 13 -9.28 -20.97 7.03
N GLN A 14 -8.62 -20.19 6.19
CA GLN A 14 -8.44 -20.51 4.77
C GLN A 14 -7.56 -21.75 4.60
N LEU A 15 -6.49 -21.92 5.38
CA LEU A 15 -5.64 -23.11 5.33
C LEU A 15 -6.41 -24.38 5.69
N VAL A 16 -7.26 -24.34 6.73
CA VAL A 16 -8.15 -25.46 7.06
C VAL A 16 -9.09 -25.80 5.90
N LEU A 17 -9.64 -24.79 5.21
CA LEU A 17 -10.47 -25.04 4.02
C LEU A 17 -9.67 -25.69 2.87
N TYR A 18 -8.42 -25.27 2.64
CA TYR A 18 -7.55 -25.91 1.65
C TYR A 18 -7.30 -27.38 1.99
N GLU A 19 -7.06 -27.70 3.26
CA GLU A 19 -6.87 -29.08 3.74
C GLU A 19 -8.13 -29.93 3.52
N LEU A 20 -9.30 -29.43 3.91
CA LEU A 20 -10.58 -30.14 3.76
C LEU A 20 -10.99 -30.35 2.29
N LEU A 21 -10.54 -29.48 1.40
CA LEU A 21 -10.78 -29.56 -0.03
C LEU A 21 -9.68 -30.35 -0.76
N GLU A 22 -8.72 -30.94 -0.04
CA GLU A 22 -7.57 -31.66 -0.60
C GLU A 22 -6.80 -30.83 -1.65
N ALA A 23 -6.70 -29.51 -1.42
CA ALA A 23 -6.11 -28.56 -2.34
C ALA A 23 -4.84 -27.93 -1.76
N ALA A 24 -3.84 -27.67 -2.62
CA ALA A 24 -2.63 -26.98 -2.20
C ALA A 24 -2.89 -25.48 -1.97
N PRO A 25 -2.60 -24.93 -0.77
CA PRO A 25 -2.73 -23.51 -0.53
C PRO A 25 -1.66 -22.72 -1.31
N PRO A 26 -1.97 -21.49 -1.79
CA PRO A 26 -0.96 -20.62 -2.36
C PRO A 26 -0.03 -20.10 -1.26
N SER A 27 1.16 -19.62 -1.62
CA SER A 27 1.99 -18.82 -0.71
C SER A 27 1.29 -17.51 -0.38
N PHE A 28 1.21 -17.14 0.90
CA PHE A 28 0.58 -15.89 1.35
C PHE A 28 1.62 -14.82 1.66
N CYS A 29 1.35 -13.59 1.25
CA CYS A 29 2.10 -12.41 1.64
C CYS A 29 1.11 -11.31 2.04
N HIS A 30 1.29 -10.76 3.24
CA HIS A 30 0.39 -9.77 3.83
C HIS A 30 1.12 -8.43 3.90
N VAL A 31 0.71 -7.46 3.08
CA VAL A 31 1.32 -6.14 3.05
C VAL A 31 0.80 -5.28 4.22
N PRO A 32 1.68 -4.56 4.93
CA PRO A 32 1.26 -3.67 6.00
C PRO A 32 0.29 -2.59 5.52
N LEU A 33 -0.57 -2.14 6.44
CA LEU A 33 -1.57 -1.12 6.14
C LEU A 33 -0.97 0.28 6.26
N LEU A 34 -1.55 1.23 5.53
CA LEU A 34 -1.18 2.63 5.60
C LEU A 34 -1.81 3.31 6.82
N TYR A 35 -1.04 4.15 7.50
CA TYR A 35 -1.44 4.95 8.65
C TYR A 35 -1.15 6.43 8.40
N THR A 36 -1.95 7.30 9.01
CA THR A 36 -1.67 8.74 9.07
C THR A 36 -0.46 9.00 9.98
N PRO A 37 0.18 10.18 9.87
CA PRO A 37 1.24 10.59 10.78
C PRO A 37 0.83 10.54 12.26
N GLU A 38 -0.46 10.76 12.53
CA GLU A 38 -1.07 10.73 13.86
C GLU A 38 -1.33 9.30 14.37
N GLY A 39 -1.00 8.26 13.58
CA GLY A 39 -1.16 6.85 13.96
C GLY A 39 -2.57 6.29 13.72
N GLY A 40 -3.45 7.05 13.07
CA GLY A 40 -4.77 6.57 12.65
C GLY A 40 -4.64 5.68 11.41
N ARG A 41 -5.30 4.52 11.39
CA ARG A 41 -5.33 3.68 10.18
C ARG A 41 -6.09 4.42 9.08
N LEU A 42 -5.49 4.52 7.90
CA LEU A 42 -6.19 5.05 6.74
C LEU A 42 -7.40 4.19 6.41
N SER A 43 -8.53 4.85 6.22
CA SER A 43 -9.82 4.21 6.04
C SER A 43 -10.65 4.96 5.02
N LYS A 44 -11.80 4.39 4.65
CA LYS A 44 -12.78 5.06 3.78
C LYS A 44 -13.35 6.36 4.39
N ARG A 45 -13.12 6.62 5.69
CA ARG A 45 -13.52 7.85 6.36
C ARG A 45 -12.60 9.02 5.98
N ASP A 46 -11.36 8.72 5.60
CA ASP A 46 -10.35 9.68 5.16
C ASP A 46 -10.56 10.05 3.69
N ARG A 47 -11.75 10.61 3.40
CA ARG A 47 -12.27 10.83 2.03
C ARG A 47 -11.32 11.65 1.15
N SER A 48 -10.57 12.58 1.74
CA SER A 48 -9.60 13.43 1.04
C SER A 48 -8.45 12.65 0.40
N LEU A 49 -8.14 11.45 0.89
CA LEU A 49 -7.08 10.59 0.37
C LEU A 49 -7.63 9.41 -0.47
N SER A 50 -8.92 9.45 -0.80
CA SER A 50 -9.49 8.49 -1.75
C SER A 50 -8.98 8.75 -3.16
N LEU A 51 -8.83 7.71 -3.97
CA LEU A 51 -8.43 7.85 -5.38
C LEU A 51 -9.35 8.80 -6.16
N ALA A 52 -10.64 8.83 -5.83
CA ALA A 52 -11.60 9.73 -6.44
C ALA A 52 -11.34 11.20 -6.07
N ALA A 53 -11.06 11.48 -4.79
CA ALA A 53 -10.72 12.82 -4.33
C ALA A 53 -9.39 13.30 -4.91
N LEU A 54 -8.34 12.44 -4.88
CA LEU A 54 -7.04 12.76 -5.47
C LEU A 54 -7.17 13.07 -6.98
N ARG A 55 -7.95 12.26 -7.71
CA ARG A 55 -8.24 12.51 -9.13
C ARG A 55 -8.99 13.82 -9.33
N ALA A 56 -10.01 14.12 -8.52
CA ALA A 56 -10.78 15.35 -8.62
C ALA A 56 -9.94 16.60 -8.28
N ALA A 57 -8.95 16.47 -7.40
CA ALA A 57 -7.98 17.51 -7.07
C ALA A 57 -6.86 17.69 -8.12
N GLY A 58 -6.87 16.90 -9.21
CA GLY A 58 -5.88 17.01 -10.28
C GLY A 58 -4.52 16.37 -9.96
N VAL A 59 -4.43 15.50 -8.95
CA VAL A 59 -3.18 14.82 -8.59
C VAL A 59 -2.79 13.86 -9.72
N PRO A 60 -1.61 14.03 -10.34
CA PRO A 60 -1.16 13.13 -11.41
C PRO A 60 -0.88 11.72 -10.85
N PRO A 61 -1.23 10.65 -11.59
CA PRO A 61 -1.07 9.28 -11.10
C PRO A 61 0.40 8.96 -10.79
N GLU A 62 1.35 9.53 -11.54
CA GLU A 62 2.78 9.35 -11.33
C GLU A 62 3.22 9.84 -9.94
N ARG A 63 2.62 10.92 -9.43
CA ARG A 63 2.93 11.45 -8.10
C ARG A 63 2.40 10.52 -7.00
N LEU A 64 1.21 9.96 -7.17
CA LEU A 64 0.68 8.95 -6.25
C LEU A 64 1.53 7.67 -6.28
N ILE A 65 1.88 7.18 -7.47
CA ILE A 65 2.70 5.98 -7.63
C ILE A 65 4.07 6.16 -6.98
N GLY A 66 4.73 7.28 -7.27
CA GLY A 66 6.03 7.64 -6.69
C GLY A 66 6.01 7.76 -5.17
N CYS A 67 4.97 8.42 -4.63
CA CYS A 67 4.74 8.52 -3.19
C CYS A 67 4.62 7.12 -2.54
N LEU A 68 3.79 6.24 -3.10
CA LEU A 68 3.64 4.87 -2.60
C LEU A 68 4.93 4.06 -2.74
N ALA A 69 5.70 4.26 -3.82
CA ALA A 69 6.96 3.59 -4.05
C ALA A 69 8.03 3.99 -3.03
N TYR A 70 8.15 5.28 -2.74
CA TYR A 70 9.03 5.78 -1.68
C TYR A 70 8.65 5.20 -0.31
N VAL A 71 7.36 5.25 0.02
CA VAL A 71 6.83 4.73 1.29
C VAL A 71 7.01 3.21 1.42
N ALA A 72 6.99 2.49 0.30
CA ALA A 72 7.29 1.07 0.21
C ALA A 72 8.80 0.73 0.19
N GLY A 73 9.68 1.74 0.27
CA GLY A 73 11.14 1.55 0.21
C GLY A 73 11.67 1.15 -1.18
N LEU A 74 10.89 1.38 -2.24
CA LEU A 74 11.31 1.14 -3.62
C LEU A 74 12.11 2.32 -4.20
N LEU A 75 11.86 3.53 -3.71
CA LEU A 75 12.59 4.76 -4.04
C LEU A 75 13.21 5.35 -2.76
N ASP A 76 14.35 6.03 -2.90
CA ASP A 76 15.06 6.66 -1.78
C ASP A 76 14.49 8.04 -1.40
N HIS A 77 13.78 8.69 -2.33
CA HIS A 77 13.10 9.97 -2.14
C HIS A 77 11.77 9.97 -2.91
N PRO A 78 10.78 10.78 -2.48
CA PRO A 78 9.49 10.81 -3.15
C PRO A 78 9.54 11.64 -4.42
N GLU A 79 9.48 10.98 -5.57
CA GLU A 79 9.43 11.61 -6.90
C GLU A 79 8.35 10.96 -7.78
N PRO A 80 7.73 11.69 -8.72
CA PRO A 80 6.76 11.09 -9.64
C PRO A 80 7.40 9.95 -10.45
N ALA A 81 6.74 8.79 -10.48
CA ALA A 81 7.22 7.61 -11.18
C ALA A 81 6.09 6.89 -11.91
N LYS A 82 6.40 6.27 -13.04
CA LYS A 82 5.48 5.34 -13.71
C LYS A 82 5.63 3.96 -13.10
N ALA A 83 4.54 3.21 -13.01
CA ALA A 83 4.56 1.84 -12.47
C ALA A 83 5.57 0.93 -13.20
N ALA A 84 5.76 1.12 -14.52
CA ALA A 84 6.72 0.35 -15.31
C ALA A 84 8.18 0.57 -14.89
N GLU A 85 8.52 1.76 -14.42
CA GLU A 85 9.88 2.12 -13.99
C GLU A 85 10.24 1.46 -12.65
N LEU A 86 9.23 1.07 -11.87
CA LEU A 86 9.38 0.44 -10.56
C LEU A 86 9.50 -1.09 -10.62
N ILE A 87 9.14 -1.71 -11.75
CA ILE A 87 9.25 -3.17 -11.95
C ILE A 87 10.64 -3.71 -11.61
N PRO A 88 11.77 -3.13 -12.12
CA PRO A 88 13.09 -3.65 -11.80
C PRO A 88 13.52 -3.42 -10.34
N LEU A 89 12.84 -2.52 -9.61
CA LEU A 89 13.15 -2.19 -8.22
C LEU A 89 12.33 -3.03 -7.22
N PHE A 90 11.31 -3.73 -7.70
CA PHE A 90 10.35 -4.43 -6.85
C PHE A 90 11.00 -5.62 -6.13
N SER A 91 10.88 -5.62 -4.80
CA SER A 91 11.18 -6.78 -3.95
C SER A 91 10.13 -6.90 -2.84
N LEU A 92 9.58 -8.10 -2.66
CA LEU A 92 8.61 -8.39 -1.60
C LEU A 92 9.20 -8.22 -0.20
N GLU A 93 10.52 -8.41 -0.05
CA GLU A 93 11.22 -8.29 1.23
C GLU A 93 11.23 -6.85 1.74
N ARG A 94 11.16 -5.86 0.83
CA ARG A 94 11.07 -4.44 1.16
C ARG A 94 9.70 -4.03 1.71
N LEU A 95 8.68 -4.84 1.48
CA LEU A 95 7.33 -4.64 2.00
C LEU A 95 7.16 -5.25 3.41
N SER A 96 8.27 -5.51 4.11
CA SER A 96 8.26 -6.08 5.46
C SER A 96 7.97 -5.01 6.52
N GLY A 97 7.06 -5.31 7.44
CA GLY A 97 6.69 -4.42 8.55
C GLY A 97 5.25 -4.63 9.01
N GLU A 98 4.92 -4.11 10.19
CA GLU A 98 3.55 -4.18 10.74
C GLU A 98 2.67 -3.02 10.24
N ARG A 99 3.30 -1.87 9.97
CA ARG A 99 2.62 -0.63 9.60
C ARG A 99 3.49 0.21 8.71
N VAL A 100 2.84 0.96 7.83
CA VAL A 100 3.47 1.93 6.95
C VAL A 100 2.85 3.29 7.24
N ALA A 101 3.62 4.20 7.83
CA ALA A 101 3.13 5.53 8.17
C ALA A 101 3.41 6.49 7.02
N LEU A 102 2.37 7.14 6.50
CA LEU A 102 2.55 8.31 5.65
C LEU A 102 3.06 9.44 6.54
N ASN A 103 4.20 10.03 6.20
CA ASN A 103 4.73 11.18 6.92
C ASN A 103 4.09 12.48 6.38
N ARG A 104 4.32 13.62 7.05
CA ARG A 104 3.73 14.91 6.63
C ARG A 104 4.18 15.32 5.23
N GLU A 105 5.41 15.00 4.85
CA GLU A 105 5.95 15.26 3.52
C GLU A 105 5.19 14.47 2.44
N THR A 106 4.98 13.16 2.64
CA THR A 106 4.25 12.33 1.67
C THR A 106 2.79 12.71 1.56
N LEU A 107 2.16 13.13 2.66
CA LEU A 107 0.81 13.69 2.62
C LEU A 107 0.77 15.02 1.85
N GLY A 108 1.70 15.93 2.11
CA GLY A 108 1.81 17.21 1.40
C GLY A 108 1.92 17.00 -0.10
N LEU A 109 2.72 16.03 -0.55
CA LEU A 109 2.83 15.68 -1.97
C LEU A 109 1.51 15.20 -2.60
N LEU A 110 0.57 14.67 -1.82
CA LEU A 110 -0.72 14.20 -2.30
C LEU A 110 -1.84 15.25 -2.17
N THR A 111 -1.67 16.24 -1.30
CA THR A 111 -2.71 17.25 -1.00
C THR A 111 -2.40 18.63 -1.56
N ASP A 112 -1.12 18.95 -1.78
CA ASP A 112 -0.68 20.22 -2.34
C ASP A 112 -0.80 20.14 -3.87
N SER A 113 -2.01 20.36 -4.34
CA SER A 113 -2.24 20.80 -5.71
C SER A 113 -1.88 22.29 -5.79
N VAL A 114 -1.17 22.65 -6.86
CA VAL A 114 -0.99 24.03 -7.35
C VAL A 114 -2.30 24.83 -7.29
#